data_AF-A0A377R0K9-F1
#
_entry.id   AF-A0A377R0K9-F1
#
_cell.length_a   1.000
_cell.length_b   1.000
_cell.length_c   1.000
_cell.angle_alpha   90.00
_cell.angle_beta   90.00
_cell.angle_gamma   90.00
#
_symmetry.space_group_name_H-M   'P 1'
#
loop_
_entity.id
_entity.type
_entity.pdbx_description
1 polymer ?
#
loop_
_entity_poly.entity_id
_entity_poly.type
_entity_poly.pdbx_seq_one_letter_code
_entity_poly.pdbx_strand_id
1 'polypeptide(L)'
;MKKLLNMLRNEWHAAFDPKTIVIDDYEDIKIHAGALRCLNEEERETLLEYVTRAEISKQTGRDTGARYGITVGEALEDQHTMQDIESSIASFGI
;
A
#
# COMPACT_ATOMS: atom_id res chain seq x y z
N MET A 1 19.77 23.55 -15.54
CA MET A 1 18.33 23.66 -15.15
C MET A 1 17.67 22.31 -14.87
N LYS A 2 17.59 21.37 -15.83
CA LYS A 2 16.93 20.04 -15.62
C LYS A 2 17.47 19.24 -14.42
N LYS A 3 18.79 19.24 -14.21
CA LYS A 3 19.44 18.55 -13.08
C LYS A 3 18.98 19.10 -11.72
N LEU A 4 18.86 20.42 -11.59
CA LEU A 4 18.40 21.09 -10.36
C LEU A 4 16.93 20.77 -10.06
N LEU A 5 16.08 20.77 -11.10
CA LEU A 5 14.66 20.42 -10.98
C LEU A 5 14.46 18.95 -10.59
N ASN A 6 15.27 18.03 -11.12
CA ASN A 6 15.21 16.62 -10.71
C ASN A 6 15.70 16.44 -9.27
N MET A 7 16.70 17.19 -8.84
CA MET A 7 17.22 17.13 -7.47
C MET A 7 16.18 17.63 -6.47
N LEU A 8 15.55 18.78 -6.73
CA LEU A 8 14.47 19.32 -5.91
C LEU A 8 13.23 18.42 -5.90
N ARG A 9 12.92 17.79 -7.04
CA ARG A 9 11.85 16.79 -7.12
C ARG A 9 12.15 15.58 -6.23
N ASN A 10 13.39 15.09 -6.26
CA ASN A 10 13.80 13.94 -5.44
C ASN A 10 13.84 14.30 -3.95
N GLU A 11 14.30 15.49 -3.58
CA GLU A 11 14.25 15.98 -2.19
C GLU A 11 12.81 16.22 -1.72
N TRP A 12 11.92 16.69 -2.60
CA TRP A 12 10.50 16.83 -2.31
C TRP A 12 9.80 15.46 -2.16
N HIS A 13 10.15 14.48 -3.00
CA HIS A 13 9.71 13.09 -2.82
C HIS A 13 10.23 12.46 -1.52
N ALA A 14 11.48 12.76 -1.13
CA ALA A 14 12.03 12.32 0.15
C ALA A 14 11.35 12.99 1.36
N ALA A 15 10.84 14.21 1.19
CA ALA A 15 10.05 14.91 2.21
C ALA A 15 8.58 14.45 2.27
N PHE A 16 8.09 13.73 1.26
CA PHE A 16 6.70 13.30 1.15
C PHE A 16 6.63 11.80 0.89
N ASP A 17 6.85 11.03 1.95
CA ASP A 17 6.78 9.57 1.91
C ASP A 17 5.32 9.12 1.72
N PRO A 18 4.97 8.49 0.57
CA PRO A 18 3.61 8.01 0.33
C PRO A 18 3.15 6.95 1.35
N LYS A 19 4.08 6.28 2.04
CA LYS A 19 3.77 5.28 3.08
C LYS A 19 3.14 5.88 4.32
N THR A 20 3.25 7.21 4.52
CA THR A 20 2.65 7.91 5.68
C THR A 20 1.19 8.32 5.45
N ILE A 21 0.66 8.17 4.24
CA ILE A 21 -0.71 8.54 3.89
C ILE A 21 -1.68 7.55 4.54
N VAL A 22 -2.66 8.06 5.27
CA VAL A 22 -3.78 7.25 5.80
C VAL A 22 -4.82 7.05 4.70
N ILE A 23 -5.31 5.83 4.54
CA ILE A 23 -6.39 5.47 3.62
C ILE A 23 -7.65 5.20 4.45
N ASP A 24 -8.59 6.14 4.47
CA ASP A 24 -9.86 6.04 5.19
C ASP A 24 -10.98 5.46 4.30
N ASP A 25 -10.89 5.66 2.99
CA ASP A 25 -11.75 5.00 2.01
C ASP A 25 -11.09 4.84 0.62
N TYR A 26 -11.84 4.27 -0.32
CA TYR A 26 -11.37 4.04 -1.68
C TYR A 26 -11.09 5.33 -2.46
N GLU A 27 -11.81 6.42 -2.18
CA GLU A 27 -11.64 7.69 -2.90
C GLU A 27 -10.29 8.35 -2.54
N ASP A 28 -9.74 8.09 -1.36
CA ASP A 28 -8.41 8.54 -0.97
C ASP A 28 -7.31 8.05 -1.92
N ILE A 29 -7.47 6.87 -2.53
CA ILE A 29 -6.55 6.37 -3.56
C ILE A 29 -6.53 7.29 -4.77
N LYS A 30 -7.68 7.85 -5.15
CA LYS A 30 -7.79 8.78 -6.27
C LYS A 30 -7.25 10.16 -5.89
N ILE A 31 -7.58 10.63 -4.69
CA ILE A 31 -7.10 11.92 -4.16
C ILE A 31 -5.56 11.93 -4.09
N HIS A 32 -4.97 10.84 -3.62
CA HIS A 32 -3.53 10.70 -3.42
C HIS A 32 -2.78 10.04 -4.58
N ALA A 33 -3.43 9.82 -5.73
CA ALA A 33 -2.83 9.14 -6.88
C ALA A 33 -1.47 9.72 -7.31
N GLY A 34 -1.29 11.04 -7.20
CA GLY A 34 -0.01 11.70 -7.49
C GLY A 34 1.13 11.27 -6.57
N ALA A 35 0.87 11.11 -5.27
CA ALA A 35 1.85 10.66 -4.29
C ALA A 35 2.07 9.14 -4.40
N LEU A 36 1.01 8.35 -4.59
CA LEU A 36 1.07 6.90 -4.71
C LEU A 36 1.85 6.43 -5.96
N ARG A 37 1.99 7.28 -6.99
CA ARG A 37 2.90 7.02 -8.13
C ARG A 37 4.37 6.89 -7.74
N CYS A 38 4.75 7.31 -6.53
CA CYS A 38 6.12 7.23 -6.03
C CYS A 38 6.44 5.87 -5.41
N LEU A 39 5.41 5.06 -5.08
CA LEU A 39 5.58 3.65 -4.75
C LEU A 39 6.12 2.91 -5.98
N ASN A 40 6.89 1.85 -5.76
CA ASN A 40 7.32 0.97 -6.83
C ASN A 40 6.12 0.14 -7.38
N GLU A 41 6.33 -0.64 -8.43
CA GLU A 41 5.23 -1.38 -9.08
C GLU A 41 4.61 -2.43 -8.16
N GLU A 42 5.45 -3.23 -7.49
CA GLU A 42 5.04 -4.24 -6.52
C GLU A 42 4.24 -3.60 -5.37
N GLU A 43 4.75 -2.52 -4.77
CA GLU A 43 4.06 -1.80 -3.70
C GLU A 43 2.68 -1.27 -4.16
N ARG A 44 2.56 -0.78 -5.40
CA ARG A 44 1.26 -0.33 -5.92
C ARG A 44 0.27 -1.49 -6.09
N GLU A 45 0.74 -2.64 -6.56
CA GLU A 45 -0.08 -3.84 -6.71
C GLU A 45 -0.54 -4.37 -5.35
N THR A 46 0.38 -4.49 -4.40
CA THR A 46 0.13 -4.87 -3.00
C THR A 46 -0.91 -3.95 -2.35
N LEU A 47 -0.76 -2.63 -2.50
CA LEU A 47 -1.71 -1.65 -1.97
C LEU A 47 -3.10 -1.81 -2.62
N LEU A 48 -3.16 -2.00 -3.95
CA LEU A 48 -4.42 -2.16 -4.67
C LEU A 48 -5.17 -3.43 -4.21
N GLU A 49 -4.47 -4.53 -4.02
CA GLU A 49 -5.06 -5.76 -3.49
C GLU A 49 -5.54 -5.58 -2.05
N TYR A 50 -4.77 -4.92 -1.19
CA TYR A 50 -5.17 -4.63 0.19
C TYR A 50 -6.48 -3.81 0.22
N VAL A 51 -6.55 -2.73 -0.55
CA VAL A 51 -7.75 -1.88 -0.66
C VAL A 51 -8.94 -2.67 -1.21
N THR A 52 -8.72 -3.53 -2.19
CA THR A 52 -9.78 -4.40 -2.74
C THR A 52 -10.34 -5.33 -1.67
N ARG A 53 -9.47 -5.92 -0.83
CA ARG A 53 -9.89 -6.78 0.29
C ARG A 53 -10.64 -5.98 1.36
N ALA A 54 -10.23 -4.75 1.65
CA ALA A 54 -10.93 -3.85 2.56
C ALA A 54 -12.34 -3.51 2.04
N GLU A 55 -12.49 -3.26 0.74
CA GLU A 55 -13.81 -3.04 0.11
C GLU A 55 -14.71 -4.28 0.17
N ILE A 56 -14.16 -5.46 -0.12
CA ILE A 56 -14.91 -6.72 0.02
C ILE A 56 -15.38 -6.90 1.46
N SER A 57 -14.51 -6.65 2.45
CA SER A 57 -14.87 -6.74 3.86
C SER A 57 -16.00 -5.79 4.21
N LYS A 58 -15.87 -4.51 3.83
CA LYS A 58 -16.87 -3.47 4.06
C LYS A 58 -18.24 -3.80 3.44
N GLN A 59 -18.24 -4.34 2.22
CA GLN A 59 -19.49 -4.64 1.49
C GLN A 59 -20.16 -5.94 1.96
N THR A 60 -19.36 -6.95 2.35
CA THR A 60 -19.88 -8.29 2.67
C THR A 60 -19.96 -8.58 4.17
N GLY A 61 -19.33 -7.76 5.00
CA GLY A 61 -19.16 -8.01 6.43
C GLY A 61 -18.23 -9.19 6.76
N ARG A 62 -17.57 -9.77 5.76
CA ARG A 62 -16.60 -10.86 5.96
C ARG A 62 -15.27 -10.28 6.40
N ASP A 63 -14.61 -10.96 7.34
CA ASP A 63 -13.24 -10.63 7.69
C ASP A 63 -12.31 -11.08 6.57
N THR A 64 -11.60 -10.14 5.97
CA THR A 64 -10.59 -10.36 4.93
C THR A 64 -9.18 -10.05 5.43
N GLY A 65 -9.02 -9.70 6.71
CA GLY A 65 -7.78 -9.21 7.30
C GLY A 65 -7.43 -7.76 6.93
N ALA A 66 -8.06 -7.17 5.90
CA ALA A 66 -7.81 -5.81 5.44
C ALA A 66 -8.88 -4.82 5.93
N ARG A 67 -8.45 -3.63 6.37
CA ARG A 67 -9.30 -2.54 6.87
C ARG A 67 -8.77 -1.16 6.49
N TYR A 68 -9.68 -0.20 6.42
CA TYR A 68 -9.37 1.24 6.31
C TYR A 68 -8.95 1.85 7.65
N GLY A 69 -8.48 3.10 7.61
CA GLY A 69 -8.01 3.84 8.78
C GLY A 69 -6.58 3.50 9.17
N ILE A 70 -5.79 2.99 8.22
CA ILE A 70 -4.36 2.69 8.38
C ILE A 70 -3.55 3.43 7.32
N THR A 71 -2.25 3.53 7.54
CA THR A 71 -1.33 4.09 6.58
C THR A 71 -1.05 3.14 5.41
N VAL A 72 -0.63 3.69 4.28
CA VAL A 72 -0.12 2.92 3.13
C VAL A 72 1.03 2.00 3.56
N GLY A 73 1.94 2.47 4.43
CA GLY A 73 3.04 1.66 4.95
C GLY A 73 2.54 0.41 5.69
N GLU A 74 1.61 0.59 6.62
CA GLU A 74 0.99 -0.53 7.34
C GLU A 74 0.28 -1.50 6.39
N ALA A 75 -0.44 -1.00 5.38
CA ALA A 75 -1.11 -1.84 4.38
C ALA A 75 -0.14 -2.70 3.55
N LEU A 76 1.07 -2.19 3.29
CA LEU A 76 2.12 -2.92 2.58
C LEU A 76 2.79 -3.97 3.48
N GLU A 77 2.99 -3.66 4.76
CA GLU A 77 3.57 -4.58 5.76
C GLU A 77 2.63 -5.76 6.08
N ASP A 78 1.32 -5.53 6.11
CA ASP A 78 0.29 -6.56 6.37
C ASP A 78 0.29 -7.68 5.31
N GLN A 79 0.66 -7.37 4.06
CA GLN A 79 0.75 -8.39 3.01
C GLN A 79 2.01 -9.26 3.12
N HIS A 80 3.13 -8.67 3.53
CA HIS A 80 4.38 -9.41 3.70
C HIS A 80 4.25 -10.50 4.76
N THR A 81 3.54 -10.21 5.85
CA THR A 81 3.31 -11.18 6.93
C THR A 81 2.40 -12.34 6.52
N MET A 82 1.40 -12.13 5.67
CA MET A 82 0.57 -13.23 5.14
C MET A 82 1.35 -14.14 4.19
N GLN A 83 2.15 -13.58 3.28
CA GLN A 83 2.95 -14.36 2.32
C GLN A 83 4.02 -15.21 3.01
N ASP A 84 4.66 -14.68 4.06
CA ASP A 84 5.66 -15.42 4.85
C ASP A 84 5.02 -16.59 5.63
N ILE A 85 3.79 -16.44 6.11
CA ILE A 85 3.03 -17.51 6.77
C ILE A 85 2.62 -18.58 5.74
N GLU A 86 2.11 -18.21 4.58
CA GLU A 86 1.72 -19.16 3.53
C GLU A 86 2.93 -19.95 3.00
N SER A 87 4.06 -19.29 2.78
CA SER A 87 5.33 -19.91 2.38
C SER A 87 5.85 -20.87 3.46
N SER A 88 5.74 -20.48 4.73
CA SER A 88 6.10 -21.35 5.86
C SER A 88 5.21 -22.59 5.91
N ILE A 89 3.88 -22.46 5.78
CA ILE A 89 2.96 -23.60 5.79
C ILE A 89 3.23 -24.56 4.62
N ALA A 90 3.52 -24.04 3.43
CA ALA A 90 3.89 -24.86 2.27
C ALA A 90 5.20 -25.65 2.50
N SER A 91 6.15 -25.09 3.25
CA SER A 91 7.42 -25.75 3.57
C SER A 91 7.32 -26.83 4.66
N PHE A 92 6.30 -26.79 5.52
CA PHE A 92 6.01 -27.82 6.52
C PHE A 92 5.10 -28.95 5.99
N GLY A 93 4.57 -28.81 4.77
CA GLY A 93 3.80 -29.84 4.08
C GLY A 93 4.67 -30.84 3.30
N ILE A 94 5.61 -31.51 3.99
CA ILE A 94 6.29 -32.73 3.51
C ILE A 94 6.07 -33.85 4.52
#